data_AF-A0A3L7YES1-F1
#
_entry.id   AF-A0A3L7YES1-F1
#
_cell.length_a   1.000
_cell.length_b   1.000
_cell.length_c   1.000
_cell.angle_alpha   90.00
_cell.angle_beta   90.00
_cell.angle_gamma   90.00
#
_symmetry.space_group_name_H-M   'P 1'
#
loop_
_entity.id
_entity.type
_entity.pdbx_description
1 polymer ?
#
loop_
_entity_poly.entity_id
_entity_poly.type
_entity_poly.pdbx_seq_one_letter_code
_entity_poly.pdbx_strand_id
1 'polypeptide(L)'
;MRIVGDNASVKGVGRRTGSIEGIEALVNRVTVALEEGEFDPARAGEVFLAADAERAIQGAVRPSEAITVTRDGRWSVPSFLGLRVAPALVVTQGVAAAPAGVGEDAAADGNRDDGADEPGSEAVRIAVTVTVLKQDARPVQGAIADAVLLAVAFPAVVMVILDRRLEKRDLFGGASPHTQELSVTDRRVVDVLRRRHGISVVLRRQDPFGWS
;
A
#
# COMPACT_ATOMS: atom_id res chain seq x y z
N MET A 1 -15.94 30.20 30.24
CA MET A 1 -16.09 28.73 30.27
C MET A 1 -14.76 28.13 29.81
N ARG A 2 -13.91 27.69 30.75
CA ARG A 2 -12.59 27.09 30.44
C ARG A 2 -12.80 25.59 30.27
N ILE A 3 -12.52 25.05 29.09
CA ILE A 3 -12.44 23.61 28.87
C ILE A 3 -11.00 23.21 29.19
N VAL A 4 -10.82 22.65 30.38
CA VAL A 4 -9.63 21.89 30.76
C VAL A 4 -9.88 20.48 30.22
N GLY A 5 -9.19 20.12 29.14
CA GLY A 5 -9.22 18.76 28.58
C GLY A 5 -8.03 17.98 29.10
N ASP A 6 -8.29 17.04 30.00
CA ASP A 6 -7.33 16.04 30.46
C ASP A 6 -6.70 15.31 29.27
N ASN A 7 -5.36 15.24 29.27
CA ASN A 7 -4.59 14.40 28.36
C ASN A 7 -4.82 12.94 28.71
N ALA A 8 -5.87 12.33 28.14
CA ALA A 8 -6.02 10.90 28.10
C ALA A 8 -4.88 10.31 27.25
N SER A 9 -3.83 9.86 27.93
CA SER A 9 -2.74 9.07 27.36
C SER A 9 -3.30 7.79 26.74
N VAL A 10 -3.51 7.79 25.43
CA VAL A 10 -3.77 6.59 24.64
C VAL A 10 -2.50 5.74 24.64
N LYS A 11 -2.39 4.85 25.64
CA LYS A 11 -1.44 3.73 25.63
C LYS A 11 -1.84 2.79 24.49
N GLY A 12 -1.10 2.83 23.38
CA GLY A 12 -1.31 1.87 22.30
C GLY A 12 -0.77 2.21 20.92
N VAL A 13 0.05 3.25 20.75
CA VAL A 13 0.71 3.50 19.44
C VAL A 13 2.17 3.10 19.57
N GLY A 14 2.46 1.84 19.21
CA GLY A 14 3.83 1.37 19.04
C GLY A 14 4.59 2.30 18.10
N ARG A 15 5.80 2.71 18.50
CA ARG A 15 6.69 3.51 17.66
C ARG A 15 6.96 2.73 16.36
N ARG A 16 6.72 3.40 15.23
CA ARG A 16 6.91 2.87 13.87
C ARG A 16 8.42 2.82 13.58
N THR A 17 9.04 1.64 13.54
CA THR A 17 10.51 1.53 13.45
C THR A 17 10.97 0.81 12.18
N GLY A 18 10.52 1.30 11.02
CA GLY A 18 11.32 1.25 9.79
C GLY A 18 12.02 2.59 9.60
N SER A 19 13.21 2.62 8.98
CA SER A 19 13.80 3.90 8.54
C SER A 19 12.79 4.61 7.64
N ILE A 20 12.48 5.88 7.93
CA ILE A 20 11.52 6.69 7.14
C ILE A 20 11.91 6.68 5.66
N GLU A 21 13.21 6.78 5.36
CA GLU A 21 13.74 6.70 4.01
C GLU A 21 13.47 5.34 3.35
N GLY A 22 13.59 4.25 4.11
CA GLY A 22 13.29 2.89 3.63
C GLY A 22 11.81 2.70 3.31
N ILE A 23 10.92 3.27 4.15
CA ILE A 23 9.47 3.26 3.92
C ILE A 23 9.12 4.05 2.66
N GLU A 24 9.63 5.27 2.52
CA GLU A 24 9.38 6.12 1.35
C GLU A 24 9.90 5.50 0.06
N ALA A 25 11.10 4.89 0.09
CA ALA A 25 11.65 4.18 -1.06
C ALA A 25 10.80 2.96 -1.47
N LEU A 26 10.29 2.20 -0.50
CA LEU A 26 9.38 1.08 -0.77
C LEU A 26 8.03 1.57 -1.34
N VAL A 27 7.45 2.62 -0.76
CA VAL A 27 6.20 3.22 -1.25
C VAL A 27 6.35 3.73 -2.68
N ASN A 28 7.43 4.45 -2.98
CA ASN A 28 7.67 4.97 -4.33
C ASN A 28 7.81 3.83 -5.35
N ARG A 29 8.58 2.77 -5.03
CA ARG A 29 8.71 1.60 -5.92
C ARG A 29 7.38 0.90 -6.16
N VAL A 30 6.61 0.64 -5.10
CA VAL A 30 5.29 0.00 -5.22
C VAL A 30 4.31 0.88 -5.99
N THR A 31 4.35 2.20 -5.79
CA THR A 31 3.53 3.16 -6.55
C THR A 31 3.85 3.07 -8.04
N VAL A 32 5.13 3.18 -8.43
CA VAL A 32 5.57 3.07 -9.83
C VAL A 32 5.18 1.72 -10.44
N ALA A 33 5.39 0.62 -9.72
CA ALA A 33 5.01 -0.71 -10.18
C ALA A 33 3.51 -0.83 -10.49
N LEU A 34 2.66 -0.20 -9.67
CA LEU A 34 1.20 -0.23 -9.84
C LEU A 34 0.71 0.73 -10.93
N GLU A 35 1.43 1.83 -11.15
CA GLU A 35 1.21 2.77 -12.26
C GLU A 35 1.53 2.12 -13.61
N GLU A 36 2.66 1.43 -13.70
CA GLU A 36 3.17 0.78 -14.93
C GLU A 36 2.59 -0.61 -15.17
N GLY A 37 2.09 -1.28 -14.12
CA GLY A 37 1.57 -2.64 -14.19
C GLY A 37 0.39 -2.81 -15.14
N GLU A 38 0.11 -4.03 -15.56
CA GLU A 38 -1.07 -4.33 -16.38
C GLU A 38 -2.24 -4.78 -15.51
N PHE A 39 -3.40 -4.15 -15.69
CA PHE A 39 -4.65 -4.54 -15.04
C PHE A 39 -5.65 -4.92 -16.13
N ASP A 40 -6.12 -6.16 -16.10
CA ASP A 40 -6.95 -6.72 -17.17
C ASP A 40 -8.40 -6.19 -17.05
N PRO A 41 -8.94 -5.48 -18.07
CA PRO A 41 -10.31 -4.96 -18.02
C PRO A 41 -11.38 -6.05 -17.95
N ALA A 42 -11.11 -7.25 -18.47
CA ALA A 42 -12.05 -8.37 -18.40
C ALA A 42 -12.17 -8.93 -16.97
N ARG A 43 -11.20 -8.62 -16.10
CA ARG A 43 -11.20 -9.01 -14.68
C ARG A 43 -11.91 -7.94 -13.84
N ALA A 44 -13.19 -8.18 -13.54
CA ALA A 44 -14.05 -7.20 -12.85
C ALA A 44 -14.23 -7.45 -11.33
N GLY A 45 -13.53 -8.44 -10.77
CA GLY A 45 -13.62 -8.83 -9.37
C GLY A 45 -12.38 -8.43 -8.56
N GLU A 46 -12.60 -8.03 -7.30
CA GLU A 46 -11.55 -7.58 -6.37
C GLU A 46 -10.39 -8.58 -6.25
N VAL A 47 -10.71 -9.89 -6.20
CA VAL A 47 -9.70 -10.96 -6.15
C VAL A 47 -8.75 -10.92 -7.34
N PHE A 48 -9.27 -10.71 -8.54
CA PHE A 48 -8.46 -10.66 -9.75
C PHE A 48 -7.61 -9.41 -9.82
N LEU A 49 -8.14 -8.28 -9.34
CA LEU A 49 -7.42 -7.01 -9.31
C LEU A 49 -6.31 -7.01 -8.26
N ALA A 50 -6.52 -7.68 -7.13
CA ALA A 50 -5.46 -7.94 -6.17
C ALA A 50 -4.36 -8.83 -6.78
N ALA A 51 -4.72 -9.84 -7.58
CA ALA A 51 -3.74 -10.67 -8.28
C ALA A 51 -2.98 -9.91 -9.38
N ASP A 52 -3.62 -8.98 -10.08
CA ASP A 52 -2.96 -8.13 -11.07
C ASP A 52 -2.00 -7.12 -10.40
N ALA A 53 -2.42 -6.51 -9.28
CA ALA A 53 -1.55 -5.68 -8.45
C ALA A 53 -0.36 -6.47 -7.87
N GLU A 54 -0.58 -7.71 -7.42
CA GLU A 54 0.48 -8.59 -6.95
C GLU A 54 1.50 -8.87 -8.06
N ARG A 55 1.02 -9.23 -9.27
CA ARG A 55 1.87 -9.47 -10.44
C ARG A 55 2.67 -8.23 -10.83
N ALA A 56 2.04 -7.06 -10.82
CA ALA A 56 2.69 -5.79 -11.13
C ALA A 56 3.83 -5.49 -10.16
N ILE A 57 3.59 -5.65 -8.85
CA ILE A 57 4.61 -5.43 -7.82
C ILE A 57 5.74 -6.46 -7.96
N GLN A 58 5.41 -7.76 -8.10
CA GLN A 58 6.42 -8.81 -8.26
C GLN A 58 7.27 -8.63 -9.51
N GLY A 59 6.70 -8.16 -10.63
CA GLY A 59 7.42 -7.89 -11.86
C GLY A 59 8.41 -6.71 -11.77
N ALA A 60 8.14 -5.74 -10.89
CA ALA A 60 9.01 -4.59 -10.66
C ALA A 60 10.12 -4.85 -9.62
N VAL A 61 9.98 -5.91 -8.81
CA VAL A 61 10.92 -6.27 -7.74
C VAL A 61 12.06 -7.12 -8.31
N ARG A 62 13.31 -6.75 -8.00
CA ARG A 62 14.48 -7.55 -8.40
C ARG A 62 14.59 -8.81 -7.53
N PRO A 63 15.03 -9.97 -8.06
CA PRO A 63 15.19 -11.20 -7.26
C PRO A 63 16.13 -11.09 -6.07
N SER A 64 17.07 -10.13 -6.10
CA SER A 64 18.00 -9.84 -5.00
C SER A 64 17.38 -9.03 -3.86
N GLU A 65 16.17 -8.50 -4.04
CA GLU A 65 15.47 -7.73 -3.02
C GLU A 65 14.67 -8.71 -2.15
N ALA A 66 14.86 -8.64 -0.83
CA ALA A 66 14.09 -9.42 0.13
C ALA A 66 12.65 -8.87 0.28
N ILE A 67 11.94 -8.69 -0.82
CA ILE A 67 10.58 -8.18 -0.86
C ILE A 67 9.62 -9.36 -1.08
N THR A 68 8.63 -9.46 -0.21
CA THR A 68 7.54 -10.43 -0.32
C THR A 68 6.21 -9.70 -0.45
N VAL A 69 5.35 -10.20 -1.33
CA VAL A 69 3.97 -9.71 -1.51
C VAL A 69 3.03 -10.79 -0.99
N THR A 70 2.19 -10.45 -0.02
CA THR A 70 1.21 -11.37 0.56
C THR A 70 -0.19 -10.88 0.26
N ARG A 71 -1.06 -11.76 -0.24
CA ARG A 71 -2.47 -11.48 -0.52
C ARG A 71 -3.41 -12.10 0.52
N ASP A 72 -3.19 -13.37 0.86
CA ASP A 72 -4.12 -14.15 1.70
C ASP A 72 -3.54 -14.47 3.09
N GLY A 73 -3.10 -13.45 3.81
CA GLY A 73 -2.54 -13.66 5.16
C GLY A 73 -3.42 -13.13 6.28
N ARG A 74 -3.16 -13.63 7.50
CA ARG A 74 -3.81 -13.15 8.73
C ARG A 74 -3.04 -11.95 9.25
N TRP A 75 -3.41 -10.76 8.82
CA TRP A 75 -2.75 -9.52 9.24
C TRP A 75 -3.54 -8.91 10.39
N SER A 76 -2.91 -8.05 11.19
CA SER A 76 -3.65 -7.29 12.19
C SER A 76 -4.61 -6.34 11.47
N VAL A 77 -5.91 -6.66 11.52
CA VAL A 77 -6.95 -5.89 10.84
C VAL A 77 -7.43 -4.81 11.80
N PRO A 78 -7.20 -3.51 11.52
CA PRO A 78 -7.74 -2.44 12.34
C PRO A 78 -9.27 -2.51 12.34
N SER A 79 -9.86 -2.17 13.48
CA SER A 79 -11.30 -2.09 13.63
C SER A 79 -11.76 -0.75 14.19
N PHE A 80 -12.85 -0.22 13.66
CA PHE A 80 -13.46 1.02 14.11
C PHE A 80 -14.98 0.87 14.14
N LEU A 81 -15.60 1.09 15.29
CA LEU A 81 -17.05 0.91 15.50
C LEU A 81 -17.58 -0.46 15.01
N GLY A 82 -16.77 -1.51 15.15
CA GLY A 82 -17.12 -2.87 14.71
C GLY A 82 -16.84 -3.16 13.23
N LEU A 83 -16.54 -2.15 12.40
CA LEU A 83 -16.05 -2.33 11.04
C LEU A 83 -14.61 -2.84 11.08
N ARG A 84 -14.29 -3.84 10.25
CA ARG A 84 -12.93 -4.37 10.09
C ARG A 84 -12.45 -4.08 8.67
N VAL A 85 -11.29 -3.45 8.55
CA VAL A 85 -10.73 -3.06 7.24
C VAL A 85 -9.46 -3.85 6.98
N ALA A 86 -9.53 -4.79 6.05
CA ALA A 86 -8.37 -5.56 5.61
C ALA A 86 -7.81 -4.95 4.32
N PRO A 87 -6.49 -4.78 4.21
CA PRO A 87 -5.86 -4.43 2.94
C PRO A 87 -5.91 -5.59 1.93
N ALA A 88 -5.76 -5.27 0.65
CA ALA A 88 -5.77 -6.26 -0.43
C ALA A 88 -4.44 -7.01 -0.54
N LEU A 89 -3.32 -6.30 -0.36
CA LEU A 89 -1.96 -6.86 -0.35
C LEU A 89 -1.14 -6.23 0.79
N VAL A 90 -0.18 -6.95 1.32
CA VAL A 90 0.89 -6.40 2.16
C VAL A 90 2.21 -6.72 1.50
N VAL A 91 3.01 -5.66 1.32
CA VAL A 91 4.37 -5.74 0.81
C VAL A 91 5.29 -5.63 2.00
N THR A 92 6.10 -6.67 2.21
CA THR A 92 7.10 -6.72 3.27
C THR A 92 8.48 -6.67 2.66
N GLN A 93 9.30 -5.71 3.06
CA GLN A 93 10.72 -5.68 2.75
C GLN A 93 11.50 -6.16 3.99
N GLY A 94 12.07 -7.35 3.88
CA GLY A 94 13.04 -7.86 4.84
C GLY A 94 14.42 -7.24 4.64
N VAL A 95 15.30 -7.47 5.61
CA VAL A 95 16.73 -7.27 5.43
C VAL A 95 17.27 -8.51 4.71
N ALA A 96 17.95 -8.31 3.58
CA ALA A 96 18.68 -9.41 2.95
C ALA A 96 19.66 -9.96 3.99
N ALA A 97 19.49 -11.24 4.37
CA ALA A 97 20.51 -11.92 5.16
C ALA A 97 21.83 -11.76 4.41
N ALA A 98 22.86 -11.22 5.07
CA ALA A 98 24.19 -11.16 4.47
C ALA A 98 24.55 -12.55 3.94
N PRO A 99 25.16 -12.68 2.75
CA PRO A 99 25.59 -13.98 2.26
C PRO A 99 26.50 -14.57 3.32
N ALA A 100 26.12 -15.74 3.86
CA ALA A 100 26.92 -16.44 4.85
C ALA A 100 28.33 -16.60 4.29
N GLY A 101 29.28 -15.85 4.88
CA GLY A 101 30.69 -16.04 4.59
C GLY A 101 31.01 -17.49 4.92
N VAL A 102 31.54 -18.21 3.93
CA VAL A 102 32.11 -19.54 4.12
C VAL A 102 33.35 -19.35 5.01
N GLY A 103 33.13 -19.42 6.31
CA GLY A 103 34.18 -19.47 7.33
C GLY A 103 34.48 -20.93 7.63
N GLU A 104 35.54 -21.42 7.00
CA GLU A 104 36.20 -22.69 7.26
C GLU A 104 36.85 -22.65 8.66
N ASP A 105 36.65 -23.72 9.43
CA ASP A 105 37.38 -24.17 10.63
C ASP A 105 37.52 -23.26 11.87
N ALA A 106 36.88 -23.67 12.99
CA ALA A 106 37.58 -24.02 14.24
C ALA A 106 36.59 -24.53 15.32
N ALA A 107 37.05 -25.53 16.08
CA ALA A 107 36.31 -26.31 17.06
C ALA A 107 36.10 -25.65 18.44
N ALA A 108 35.11 -26.20 19.17
CA ALA A 108 34.97 -26.30 20.64
C ALA A 108 34.99 -25.01 21.50
N ASP A 109 33.91 -24.73 22.24
CA ASP A 109 33.75 -25.04 23.67
C ASP A 109 32.44 -24.42 24.22
N GLY A 110 31.96 -24.90 25.37
CA GLY A 110 30.59 -24.76 25.85
C GLY A 110 30.13 -23.40 26.43
N ASN A 111 28.79 -23.33 26.49
CA ASN A 111 27.93 -22.66 27.47
C ASN A 111 28.17 -21.18 27.83
N ARG A 112 27.26 -20.30 27.39
CA ARG A 112 26.66 -19.24 28.22
C ARG A 112 25.35 -18.71 27.62
N ASP A 113 24.34 -18.70 28.48
CA ASP A 113 23.07 -17.98 28.42
C ASP A 113 23.32 -16.46 28.48
N ASP A 114 22.52 -15.69 27.75
CA ASP A 114 21.96 -14.38 28.11
C ASP A 114 21.44 -13.71 26.84
N GLY A 115 20.11 -13.53 26.80
CA GLY A 115 19.37 -12.94 25.70
C GLY A 115 19.90 -11.57 25.31
N ALA A 116 20.52 -11.51 24.13
CA ALA A 116 20.55 -10.32 23.32
C ALA A 116 19.45 -10.47 22.27
N ASP A 117 18.28 -9.90 22.55
CA ASP A 117 17.45 -9.35 21.48
C ASP A 117 18.33 -8.32 20.78
N GLU A 118 19.10 -8.76 19.77
CA GLU A 118 19.62 -7.85 18.75
C GLU A 118 18.44 -6.99 18.31
N PRO A 119 18.59 -5.67 18.13
CA PRO A 119 17.53 -4.84 17.58
C PRO A 119 17.28 -5.32 16.16
N GLY A 120 16.42 -6.34 16.04
CA GLY A 120 16.10 -7.00 14.80
C GLY A 120 15.62 -5.91 13.86
N SER A 121 16.37 -5.70 12.79
CA SER A 121 16.02 -4.72 11.78
C SER A 121 14.62 -5.05 11.28
N GLU A 122 13.64 -4.30 11.79
CA GLU A 122 12.24 -4.68 11.71
C GLU A 122 11.81 -4.61 10.25
N ALA A 123 11.31 -5.74 9.72
CA ALA A 123 10.89 -5.81 8.33
C ALA A 123 9.83 -4.74 8.04
N VAL A 124 10.09 -3.89 7.04
CA VAL A 124 9.19 -2.80 6.68
C VAL A 124 7.98 -3.38 5.99
N ARG A 125 6.77 -3.07 6.47
CA ARG A 125 5.51 -3.55 5.90
C ARG A 125 4.66 -2.39 5.46
N ILE A 126 4.17 -2.41 4.22
CA ILE A 126 3.19 -1.43 3.73
C ILE A 126 1.93 -2.15 3.25
N ALA A 127 0.78 -1.49 3.43
CA ALA A 127 -0.49 -2.01 2.94
C ALA A 127 -0.77 -1.48 1.53
N VAL A 128 -1.42 -2.30 0.71
CA VAL A 128 -1.95 -1.92 -0.61
C VAL A 128 -3.44 -2.18 -0.61
N THR A 129 -4.22 -1.20 -1.08
CA THR A 129 -5.67 -1.33 -1.29
C THR A 129 -5.97 -1.12 -2.76
N VAL A 130 -7.01 -1.80 -3.27
CA VAL A 130 -7.45 -1.68 -4.66
C VAL A 130 -8.95 -1.43 -4.67
N THR A 131 -9.37 -0.38 -5.37
CA THR A 131 -10.78 0.01 -5.49
C THR A 131 -11.12 0.29 -6.95
N VAL A 132 -12.31 -0.14 -7.38
CA VAL A 132 -12.80 0.10 -8.74
C VAL A 132 -13.97 1.08 -8.72
N LEU A 133 -13.88 2.14 -9.52
CA LEU A 133 -15.00 3.04 -9.77
C LEU A 133 -15.75 2.58 -11.01
N LYS A 134 -16.98 2.08 -10.83
CA LYS A 134 -17.80 1.59 -11.94
C LYS A 134 -18.78 2.66 -12.46
N GLN A 135 -19.43 3.41 -11.57
CA GLN A 135 -20.48 4.38 -11.93
C GLN A 135 -20.52 5.60 -11.01
N ASP A 136 -20.44 5.43 -9.69
CA ASP A 136 -20.52 6.51 -8.70
C ASP A 136 -19.15 6.92 -8.12
N ALA A 137 -19.08 8.14 -7.53
CA ALA A 137 -17.90 8.65 -6.82
C ALA A 137 -17.82 8.23 -5.35
N ARG A 138 -18.90 7.69 -4.76
CA ARG A 138 -18.93 7.16 -3.38
C ARG A 138 -17.82 6.15 -3.04
N PRO A 139 -17.35 5.28 -3.95
CA PRO A 139 -16.29 4.33 -3.63
C PRO A 139 -14.95 5.01 -3.29
N VAL A 140 -14.71 6.24 -3.76
CA VAL A 140 -13.48 7.00 -3.43
C VAL A 140 -13.47 7.40 -1.96
N GLN A 141 -14.60 7.88 -1.42
CA GLN A 141 -14.68 8.28 -0.01
C GLN A 141 -14.52 7.08 0.91
N GLY A 142 -15.10 5.93 0.55
CA GLY A 142 -14.90 4.67 1.27
C GLY A 142 -13.44 4.23 1.25
N ALA A 143 -12.80 4.23 0.07
CA ALA A 143 -11.39 3.85 -0.08
C ALA A 143 -10.44 4.75 0.74
N ILE A 144 -10.70 6.07 0.79
CA ILE A 144 -9.93 7.00 1.61
C ILE A 144 -10.11 6.68 3.10
N ALA A 145 -11.35 6.42 3.56
CA ALA A 145 -11.61 6.07 4.95
C ALA A 145 -10.90 4.76 5.34
N ASP A 146 -10.95 3.76 4.48
CA ASP A 146 -10.27 2.48 4.66
C ASP A 146 -8.74 2.66 4.71
N ALA A 147 -8.17 3.45 3.80
CA ALA A 147 -6.73 3.75 3.80
C ALA A 147 -6.29 4.48 5.08
N VAL A 148 -7.11 5.40 5.59
CA VAL A 148 -6.84 6.10 6.86
C VAL A 148 -6.90 5.13 8.05
N LEU A 149 -7.85 4.20 8.07
CA LEU A 149 -7.91 3.17 9.11
C LEU A 149 -6.70 2.22 9.04
N LEU A 150 -6.29 1.83 7.84
CA LEU A 150 -5.09 1.02 7.62
C LEU A 150 -3.81 1.73 8.04
N ALA A 151 -3.71 3.05 7.86
CA ALA A 151 -2.57 3.85 8.30
C ALA A 151 -2.38 3.86 9.84
N VAL A 152 -3.34 3.34 10.62
CA VAL A 152 -3.16 3.10 12.06
C VAL A 152 -2.32 1.84 12.31
N ALA A 153 -2.45 0.82 11.46
CA ALA A 153 -1.78 -0.48 11.61
C ALA A 153 -0.52 -0.62 10.73
N PHE A 154 -0.41 0.17 9.66
CA PHE A 154 0.71 0.15 8.73
C PHE A 154 1.42 1.51 8.67
N PRO A 155 2.76 1.54 8.56
CA PRO A 155 3.52 2.80 8.45
C PRO A 155 3.22 3.59 7.17
N ALA A 156 2.75 2.92 6.12
CA ALA A 156 2.31 3.54 4.87
C ALA A 156 1.26 2.67 4.15
N VAL A 157 0.46 3.32 3.31
CA VAL A 157 -0.59 2.68 2.50
C VAL A 157 -0.49 3.17 1.06
N VAL A 158 -0.57 2.25 0.09
CA VAL A 158 -0.73 2.59 -1.33
C VAL A 158 -2.16 2.27 -1.73
N MET A 159 -2.92 3.29 -2.10
CA MET A 159 -4.32 3.18 -2.53
C MET A 159 -4.41 3.24 -4.04
N VAL A 160 -4.84 2.14 -4.66
CA VAL A 160 -5.05 2.04 -6.11
C VAL A 160 -6.53 2.26 -6.42
N ILE A 161 -6.82 3.24 -7.27
CA ILE A 161 -8.16 3.53 -7.77
C ILE A 161 -8.19 3.27 -9.27
N LEU A 162 -8.97 2.28 -9.69
CA LEU A 162 -9.23 1.97 -11.09
C LEU A 162 -10.53 2.62 -11.52
N ASP A 163 -10.46 3.70 -12.29
CA ASP A 163 -11.60 4.39 -12.84
C ASP A 163 -12.06 3.74 -14.14
N ARG A 164 -13.18 3.02 -14.07
CA ARG A 164 -13.87 2.37 -15.20
C ARG A 164 -15.15 3.10 -15.59
N ARG A 165 -15.38 4.31 -15.07
CA ARG A 165 -16.58 5.08 -15.42
C ARG A 165 -16.56 5.33 -16.93
N LEU A 166 -17.67 5.00 -17.58
CA LEU A 166 -17.87 5.26 -19.00
C LEU A 166 -18.02 6.76 -19.20
N GLU A 167 -17.02 7.43 -19.74
CA GLU A 167 -17.30 8.62 -20.53
C GLU A 167 -17.95 8.13 -21.81
N LYS A 168 -19.15 8.62 -22.14
CA LYS A 168 -19.70 8.44 -23.50
C LYS A 168 -18.61 8.91 -24.46
N ARG A 169 -17.98 7.98 -25.17
CA ARG A 169 -17.15 8.31 -26.33
C ARG A 169 -18.04 9.16 -27.23
N ASP A 170 -17.65 10.42 -27.47
CA ASP A 170 -18.45 11.30 -28.29
C ASP A 170 -18.39 10.78 -29.73
N LEU A 171 -19.40 10.01 -30.14
CA LEU A 171 -19.47 9.33 -31.43
C LEU A 171 -19.53 10.31 -32.61
N PHE A 172 -19.63 11.62 -32.34
CA PHE A 172 -19.83 12.68 -33.33
C PHE A 172 -18.71 13.73 -33.39
N GLY A 173 -17.52 13.43 -32.84
CA GLY A 173 -16.30 14.18 -33.19
C GLY A 173 -15.91 15.36 -32.30
N GLY A 174 -16.32 15.38 -31.02
CA GLY A 174 -15.87 16.37 -30.04
C GLY A 174 -14.77 15.84 -29.13
N ALA A 175 -13.52 16.24 -29.38
CA ALA A 175 -12.33 16.10 -28.53
C ALA A 175 -11.91 14.68 -28.08
N SER A 176 -10.63 14.35 -28.27
CA SER A 176 -9.98 13.20 -27.63
C SER A 176 -10.29 13.18 -26.12
N PRO A 177 -10.42 11.99 -25.49
CA PRO A 177 -10.71 11.90 -24.07
C PRO A 177 -9.61 12.63 -23.32
N HIS A 178 -9.93 13.81 -22.80
CA HIS A 178 -9.02 14.52 -21.92
C HIS A 178 -8.78 13.59 -20.73
N THR A 179 -7.53 13.20 -20.53
CA THR A 179 -7.06 12.62 -19.28
C THR A 179 -7.64 13.50 -18.19
N GLN A 180 -8.65 13.02 -17.46
CA GLN A 180 -9.28 13.82 -16.42
C GLN A 180 -8.24 13.89 -15.30
N GLU A 181 -7.32 14.84 -15.40
CA GLU A 181 -6.36 15.12 -14.37
C GLU A 181 -7.15 15.39 -13.09
N LEU A 182 -6.65 14.88 -11.96
CA LEU A 182 -7.18 15.22 -10.65
C LEU A 182 -7.41 16.73 -10.56
N SER A 183 -8.56 17.14 -10.03
CA SER A 183 -8.81 18.56 -9.81
C SER A 183 -7.74 19.14 -8.87
N VAL A 184 -7.52 20.46 -8.90
CA VAL A 184 -6.56 21.12 -7.99
C VAL A 184 -6.90 20.80 -6.52
N THR A 185 -8.18 20.67 -6.20
CA THR A 185 -8.66 20.27 -4.87
C THR A 185 -8.28 18.84 -4.55
N ASP A 186 -8.49 17.90 -5.46
CA ASP A 186 -8.16 16.49 -5.24
C ASP A 186 -6.65 16.29 -5.10
N ARG A 187 -5.84 16.99 -5.90
CA ARG A 187 -4.36 16.99 -5.76
C ARG A 187 -3.93 17.44 -4.36
N ARG A 188 -4.56 18.49 -3.82
CA ARG A 188 -4.28 18.97 -2.46
C ARG A 188 -4.66 17.94 -1.39
N VAL A 189 -5.77 17.24 -1.58
CA VAL A 189 -6.18 16.17 -0.65
C VAL A 189 -5.17 15.02 -0.69
N VAL A 190 -4.78 14.55 -1.88
CA VAL A 190 -3.75 13.51 -2.06
C VAL A 190 -2.43 13.93 -1.40
N ASP A 191 -2.01 15.18 -1.58
CA ASP A 191 -0.82 15.73 -0.93
C ASP A 191 -0.89 15.68 0.60
N VAL A 192 -2.05 16.01 1.17
CA VAL A 192 -2.26 15.95 2.64
C VAL A 192 -2.24 14.50 3.12
N LEU A 193 -2.89 13.59 2.40
CA LEU A 193 -2.90 12.14 2.70
C LEU A 193 -1.49 11.57 2.68
N ARG A 194 -0.69 11.94 1.68
CA ARG A 194 0.72 11.53 1.59
C ARG A 194 1.55 12.05 2.75
N ARG A 195 1.55 13.36 2.98
CA ARG A 195 2.44 14.00 3.97
C ARG A 195 2.08 13.67 5.42
N ARG A 196 0.78 13.53 5.75
CA ARG A 196 0.34 13.31 7.14
C ARG A 196 0.12 11.86 7.50
N HIS A 197 -0.25 11.02 6.53
CA HIS A 197 -0.70 9.66 6.80
C HIS A 197 0.12 8.60 6.05
N GLY A 198 1.12 8.99 5.24
CA GLY A 198 1.90 8.04 4.45
C GLY A 198 1.06 7.31 3.41
N ILE A 199 -0.02 7.94 2.94
CA ILE A 199 -0.95 7.36 1.97
C ILE A 199 -0.58 7.86 0.57
N SER A 200 -0.13 6.96 -0.30
CA SER A 200 0.10 7.21 -1.73
C SER A 200 -1.15 6.83 -2.53
N VAL A 201 -1.46 7.57 -3.59
CA VAL A 201 -2.65 7.32 -4.42
C VAL A 201 -2.23 7.08 -5.86
N VAL A 202 -2.61 5.92 -6.40
CA VAL A 202 -2.43 5.54 -7.80
C VAL A 202 -3.80 5.56 -8.46
N LEU A 203 -4.06 6.54 -9.33
CA LEU A 203 -5.30 6.62 -10.10
C LEU A 203 -5.05 6.15 -11.53
N ARG A 204 -5.80 5.15 -11.98
CA ARG A 204 -5.70 4.65 -13.36
C ARG A 204 -7.06 4.60 -14.02
N ARG A 205 -7.14 5.09 -15.25
CA ARG A 205 -8.32 4.91 -16.10
C ARG A 205 -8.20 3.59 -16.84
N GLN A 206 -9.26 2.80 -16.82
CA GLN A 206 -9.31 1.52 -17.51
C GLN A 206 -10.55 1.50 -18.40
N ASP A 207 -10.36 1.33 -19.71
CA ASP A 207 -11.48 1.12 -20.62
C ASP A 207 -12.06 -0.29 -20.33
N PRO A 208 -13.31 -0.40 -19.84
CA PRO A 208 -13.89 -1.68 -19.53
C PRO A 208 -14.01 -2.64 -20.72
N PHE A 209 -13.87 -2.15 -21.96
CA PHE A 209 -13.99 -2.95 -23.18
C PHE A 209 -12.65 -3.23 -23.88
N GLY A 210 -11.55 -2.64 -23.39
CA GLY A 210 -10.23 -2.79 -24.02
C GLY A 210 -10.19 -2.28 -25.46
N TRP A 211 -10.99 -1.27 -25.81
CA TRP A 211 -11.00 -0.66 -27.14
C TRP A 211 -9.90 0.40 -27.24
N SER A 212 -8.64 -0.03 -27.02
CA SER A 212 -7.46 0.75 -27.40
C SER A 212 -7.19 0.62 -28.89
#